data_AF-A0A0C2TCX5-F1
#
_entry.id   AF-A0A0C2TCX5-F1
#
_cell.length_a   1.000
_cell.length_b   1.000
_cell.length_c   1.000
_cell.angle_alpha   90.00
_cell.angle_beta   90.00
_cell.angle_gamma   90.00
#
_symmetry.space_group_name_H-M   'P 1'
#
loop_
_entity.id
_entity.type
_entity.pdbx_description
1 polymer ?
#
loop_
_entity_poly.entity_id
_entity_poly.type
_entity_poly.pdbx_seq_one_letter_code
_entity_poly.pdbx_strand_id
1 'polypeptide(L)'
;MALENDGKNETHLSLSGFPTYATSLARHYLRRDVGHLTTESCSKVQAIIVCLLCYMFTREKLANTPQKIREELLHLLQPFATTSTPGRDLPGEVYLDKYLESPSVHHRPPSQNDTSTDLHSLNEPSVYHVVQEGLLASTALKTLLFRPLTSAIILIFVMKELAPLQIPPHLPETRALARSVNRTGPTVRDFEATERCRTPLLADLRKFRAINSSGINLLHDPEIFVLAHAKTTSAAADITPYLPGMLTGVWEGSYLVSRLEGTPSSTTGDFVCRKPMQCAITEYICYPPNIPLDDAPDELLTSDLKPSDINITERGVEIQSQTYCYEKITPGGDESHKRGQALDILLFGETLEEHEQAWGGYRFVGKVSKGGRIVLKREPKQFEDALLGTWCFDGYLRYGSAFVGQWRSGTEPESIHGIFSMRKNHDA
;
A
#
# COMPACT_ATOMS: atom_id res chain seq x y z
N MET A 1 -2.90 -7.99 20.70
CA MET A 1 -3.77 -7.76 19.52
C MET A 1 -3.09 -8.12 18.21
N ALA A 2 -1.89 -7.58 17.94
CA ALA A 2 -1.23 -7.80 16.66
C ALA A 2 -0.40 -9.10 16.60
N LEU A 3 0.26 -9.45 17.71
CA LEU A 3 1.16 -10.60 17.80
C LEU A 3 0.49 -11.90 18.24
N GLU A 4 -0.60 -11.81 18.99
CA GLU A 4 -1.35 -12.96 19.49
C GLU A 4 -2.84 -12.71 19.21
N ASN A 5 -3.46 -13.66 18.53
CA ASN A 5 -4.75 -13.48 17.87
C ASN A 5 -5.69 -14.67 18.14
N ASP A 6 -6.02 -14.89 19.41
CA ASP A 6 -7.09 -15.80 19.83
C ASP A 6 -8.40 -15.05 20.16
N GLY A 7 -8.47 -13.75 19.82
CA GLY A 7 -9.58 -12.86 20.14
C GLY A 7 -9.67 -12.42 21.61
N LYS A 8 -9.00 -13.09 22.57
CA LYS A 8 -9.13 -12.78 23.99
C LYS A 8 -8.60 -11.39 24.34
N ASN A 9 -7.48 -11.00 23.73
CA ASN A 9 -6.90 -9.67 23.87
C ASN A 9 -7.87 -8.56 23.45
N GLU A 10 -8.61 -8.77 22.36
CA GLU A 10 -9.59 -7.79 21.88
C GLU A 10 -10.81 -7.71 22.80
N THR A 11 -11.29 -8.85 23.30
CA THR A 11 -12.37 -8.93 24.30
C THR A 11 -11.98 -8.21 25.59
N HIS A 12 -10.79 -8.48 26.15
CA HIS A 12 -10.30 -7.83 27.36
C HIS A 12 -10.19 -6.31 27.20
N LEU A 13 -9.64 -5.83 26.09
CA LEU A 13 -9.55 -4.39 25.80
C LEU A 13 -10.94 -3.76 25.59
N SER A 14 -11.86 -4.48 24.96
CA SER A 14 -13.23 -3.98 24.79
C SER A 14 -13.95 -3.87 26.13
N LEU A 15 -13.80 -4.86 27.02
CA LEU A 15 -14.37 -4.86 28.37
C LEU A 15 -13.81 -3.75 29.26
N SER A 16 -12.55 -3.36 29.07
CA SER A 16 -11.94 -2.25 29.82
C SER A 16 -12.30 -0.86 29.29
N GLY A 17 -13.18 -0.76 28.30
CA GLY A 17 -13.56 0.52 27.69
C GLY A 17 -12.45 1.15 26.84
N PHE A 18 -11.46 0.35 26.43
CA PHE A 18 -10.30 0.85 25.68
C PHE A 18 -10.66 1.57 24.37
N PRO A 19 -11.67 1.18 23.56
CA PRO A 19 -12.07 1.93 22.36
C PRO A 19 -12.50 3.37 22.63
N THR A 20 -13.27 3.58 23.70
CA THR A 20 -13.70 4.91 24.14
C THR A 20 -12.49 5.74 24.58
N TYR A 21 -11.57 5.11 25.31
CA TYR A 21 -10.31 5.74 25.72
C TYR A 21 -9.42 6.11 24.51
N ALA A 22 -9.23 5.22 23.55
CA ALA A 22 -8.45 5.47 22.34
C ALA A 22 -9.04 6.60 21.49
N THR A 23 -10.36 6.66 21.36
CA THR A 23 -11.06 7.78 20.71
C THR A 23 -10.81 9.10 21.44
N SER A 24 -10.81 9.07 22.77
CA SER A 24 -10.55 10.26 23.60
C SER A 24 -9.09 10.73 23.50
N LEU A 25 -8.13 9.79 23.46
CA LEU A 25 -6.73 10.07 23.16
C LEU A 25 -6.57 10.71 21.78
N ALA A 26 -7.23 10.16 20.76
CA ALA A 26 -7.17 10.71 19.40
C ALA A 26 -7.64 12.17 19.36
N ARG A 27 -8.76 12.47 20.00
CA ARG A 27 -9.25 13.86 20.13
C ARG A 27 -8.26 14.77 20.84
N HIS A 28 -7.56 14.28 21.86
CA HIS A 28 -6.62 15.09 22.62
C HIS A 28 -5.32 15.34 21.84
N TYR A 29 -4.73 14.30 21.25
CA TYR A 29 -3.40 14.35 20.64
C TYR A 29 -3.41 14.73 19.15
N LEU A 30 -4.46 14.39 18.40
CA LEU A 30 -4.54 14.69 16.96
C LEU A 30 -5.09 16.10 16.69
N ARG A 31 -5.82 16.72 17.63
CA ARG A 31 -6.28 18.11 17.51
C ARG A 31 -5.16 19.13 17.67
N ARG A 32 -4.04 18.73 18.28
CA ARG A 32 -2.98 19.66 18.65
C ARG A 32 -2.33 20.19 17.37
N ASP A 33 -2.54 21.47 17.12
CA ASP A 33 -2.22 22.13 15.86
C ASP A 33 -0.74 21.96 15.49
N VAL A 34 -0.48 21.55 14.25
CA VAL A 34 0.86 21.23 13.72
C VAL A 34 1.75 22.49 13.62
N GLY A 35 1.14 23.68 13.75
CA GLY A 35 1.82 24.97 13.64
C GLY A 35 2.84 25.32 14.73
N HIS A 36 2.82 24.63 15.88
CA HIS A 36 3.79 24.88 16.96
C HIS A 36 4.73 23.67 17.16
N LEU A 37 5.87 23.68 16.46
CA LEU A 37 7.07 22.88 16.72
C LEU A 37 6.77 21.49 17.32
N THR A 38 6.10 20.64 16.54
CA THR A 38 5.93 19.24 16.96
C THR A 38 7.32 18.62 17.08
N THR A 39 7.74 18.32 18.30
CA THR A 39 8.90 17.47 18.52
C THR A 39 8.66 16.13 17.82
N GLU A 40 9.73 15.49 17.34
CA GLU A 40 9.67 14.17 16.68
C GLU A 40 8.85 13.15 17.51
N SER A 41 8.98 13.21 18.83
CA SER A 41 8.21 12.39 19.78
C SER A 41 6.69 12.58 19.68
N CYS A 42 6.22 13.81 19.43
CA CYS A 42 4.79 14.08 19.28
C CYS A 42 4.22 13.39 18.04
N SER A 43 4.94 13.46 16.91
CA SER A 43 4.57 12.76 15.67
C SER A 43 4.49 11.24 15.85
N LYS A 44 5.41 10.65 16.62
CA LYS A 44 5.40 9.20 16.92
C LYS A 44 4.17 8.79 17.73
N VAL A 45 3.82 9.56 18.76
CA VAL A 45 2.61 9.30 19.57
C VAL A 45 1.35 9.38 18.71
N GLN A 46 1.24 10.41 17.88
CA GLN A 46 0.11 10.54 16.95
C GLN A 46 0.03 9.36 15.99
N ALA A 47 1.16 8.94 15.41
CA ALA A 47 1.21 7.79 14.51
C ALA A 47 0.74 6.49 15.18
N ILE A 48 1.19 6.25 16.42
CA ILE A 48 0.77 5.10 17.23
C ILE A 48 -0.74 5.16 17.47
N ILE A 49 -1.29 6.32 17.84
CA ILE A 49 -2.73 6.48 18.07
C ILE A 49 -3.52 6.13 16.81
N VAL A 50 -3.15 6.66 15.64
CA VAL A 50 -3.82 6.37 14.37
C VAL A 50 -3.82 4.86 14.06
N CYS A 51 -2.68 4.21 14.24
CA CYS A 51 -2.57 2.77 14.02
C CYS A 51 -3.39 1.96 15.04
N LEU A 52 -3.39 2.37 16.31
CA LEU A 52 -4.20 1.73 17.35
C LEU A 52 -5.69 1.82 17.02
N LEU A 53 -6.19 2.98 16.59
CA LEU A 53 -7.58 3.12 16.15
C LEU A 53 -7.89 2.12 15.03
N CYS A 54 -7.01 1.99 14.03
CA CYS A 54 -7.18 1.07 12.91
C CYS A 54 -7.20 -0.41 13.34
N TYR A 55 -6.46 -0.77 14.38
CA TYR A 55 -6.42 -2.14 14.91
C TYR A 55 -7.58 -2.49 15.85
N MET A 56 -8.29 -1.49 16.37
CA MET A 56 -9.32 -1.67 17.40
C MET A 56 -10.75 -1.54 16.87
N PHE A 57 -10.95 -0.71 15.85
CA PHE A 57 -12.28 -0.50 15.30
C PHE A 57 -12.67 -1.64 14.38
N THR A 58 -13.86 -2.18 14.63
CA THR A 58 -14.59 -3.03 13.69
C THR A 58 -15.59 -2.16 12.93
N ARG A 59 -16.03 -2.64 11.76
CA ARG A 59 -17.08 -1.94 10.99
C ARG A 59 -18.37 -1.78 11.79
N GLU A 60 -18.73 -2.79 12.58
CA GLU A 60 -19.87 -2.77 13.50
C GLU A 60 -19.74 -1.68 14.57
N LYS A 61 -18.56 -1.56 15.21
CA LYS A 61 -18.29 -0.51 16.22
C LYS A 61 -18.39 0.88 15.59
N LEU A 62 -17.84 1.07 14.39
CA LEU A 62 -17.93 2.34 13.67
C LEU A 62 -19.37 2.66 13.25
N ALA A 63 -20.15 1.68 12.79
CA ALA A 63 -21.56 1.88 12.45
C ALA A 63 -22.39 2.34 13.67
N ASN A 64 -22.09 1.80 14.86
CA ASN A 64 -22.74 2.18 16.11
C ASN A 64 -22.19 3.48 16.73
N THR A 65 -21.10 4.04 16.19
CA THR A 65 -20.51 5.28 16.68
C THR A 65 -21.33 6.49 16.20
N PRO A 66 -21.71 7.44 17.07
CA PRO A 66 -22.51 8.60 16.68
C PRO A 66 -21.87 9.37 15.52
N GLN A 67 -22.69 9.84 14.57
CA GLN A 67 -22.23 10.51 13.34
C GLN A 67 -21.26 11.67 13.62
N LYS A 68 -21.58 12.52 14.60
CA LYS A 68 -20.71 13.64 15.03
C LYS A 68 -19.29 13.20 15.41
N ILE A 69 -19.17 12.03 16.06
CA ILE A 69 -17.85 11.48 16.46
C ILE A 69 -17.10 10.95 15.24
N ARG A 70 -17.81 10.30 14.29
CA ARG A 70 -17.21 9.83 13.04
C ARG A 70 -16.70 10.98 12.18
N GLU A 71 -17.48 12.04 12.04
CA GLU A 71 -17.08 13.26 11.30
C GLU A 71 -15.86 13.93 11.94
N GLU A 72 -15.84 14.02 13.28
CA GLU A 72 -14.69 14.53 14.01
C GLU A 72 -13.44 13.66 13.79
N LEU A 73 -13.55 12.32 13.84
CA LEU A 73 -12.43 11.43 13.56
C LEU A 73 -11.95 11.55 12.12
N LEU A 74 -12.85 11.65 11.13
CA LEU A 74 -12.48 11.88 9.73
C LEU A 74 -11.60 13.12 9.59
N HIS A 75 -12.00 14.22 10.22
CA HIS A 75 -11.25 15.47 10.21
C HIS A 75 -9.87 15.33 10.88
N LEU A 76 -9.77 14.58 11.98
CA LEU A 76 -8.49 14.34 12.68
C LEU A 76 -7.53 13.42 11.92
N LEU A 77 -8.07 12.49 11.13
CA LEU A 77 -7.28 11.52 10.36
C LEU A 77 -6.80 12.10 9.02
N GLN A 78 -7.53 13.07 8.49
CA GLN A 78 -7.28 13.61 7.17
C GLN A 78 -5.85 14.12 6.95
N PRO A 79 -5.22 14.88 7.86
CA PRO A 79 -3.82 15.30 7.68
C PRO A 79 -2.86 14.13 7.46
N PHE A 80 -3.07 13.00 8.13
CA PHE A 80 -2.23 11.80 7.96
C PHE A 80 -2.44 11.12 6.60
N ALA A 81 -3.59 11.33 5.97
CA ALA A 81 -3.96 10.71 4.71
C ALA A 81 -3.61 11.56 3.49
N THR A 82 -3.54 12.90 3.63
CA THR A 82 -3.40 13.84 2.51
C THR A 82 -2.08 14.60 2.49
N THR A 83 -1.23 14.56 3.53
CA THR A 83 0.11 15.17 3.47
C THR A 83 1.01 14.36 2.54
N SER A 84 0.83 14.55 1.24
CA SER A 84 1.79 14.21 0.19
C SER A 84 2.82 15.34 0.16
N THR A 85 3.68 15.41 1.17
CA THR A 85 4.81 16.33 1.12
C THR A 85 5.98 15.60 0.47
N PRO A 86 6.23 15.78 -0.84
CA PRO A 86 7.43 15.24 -1.47
C PRO A 86 8.65 15.79 -0.73
N GLY A 87 9.45 14.90 -0.12
CA GLY A 87 10.62 15.27 0.67
C GLY A 87 10.39 15.53 2.17
N ARG A 88 9.16 15.32 2.66
CA ARG A 88 8.87 15.22 4.10
C ARG A 88 8.37 13.83 4.46
N ASP A 89 8.86 12.83 3.73
CA ASP A 89 8.89 11.47 4.27
C ASP A 89 9.46 11.60 5.67
N LEU A 90 8.73 11.07 6.66
CA LEU A 90 9.26 10.98 8.01
C LEU A 90 10.69 10.43 7.86
N PRO A 91 11.70 11.01 8.51
CA PRO A 91 13.10 10.64 8.31
C PRO A 91 13.41 9.13 8.43
N GLY A 92 12.45 8.29 8.85
CA GLY A 92 12.54 6.84 8.82
C GLY A 92 12.10 6.14 7.51
N GLU A 93 11.19 6.69 6.68
CA GLU A 93 10.68 5.97 5.50
C GLU A 93 11.68 5.95 4.33
N VAL A 94 12.22 7.11 3.93
CA VAL A 94 13.25 7.19 2.87
C VAL A 94 14.57 6.53 3.29
N TYR A 95 14.89 6.55 4.58
CA TYR A 95 16.09 5.87 5.06
C TYR A 95 15.96 4.36 4.94
N LEU A 96 14.77 3.77 5.09
CA LEU A 96 14.63 2.31 5.00
C LEU A 96 14.82 1.80 3.59
N ASP A 97 14.18 2.42 2.58
CA ASP A 97 14.37 1.99 1.20
C ASP A 97 15.86 2.08 0.83
N LYS A 98 16.54 3.18 1.20
CA LYS A 98 18.00 3.32 1.03
C LYS A 98 18.85 2.31 1.82
N TYR A 99 18.43 1.92 3.03
CA TYR A 99 19.14 0.91 3.83
C TYR A 99 18.92 -0.51 3.30
N LEU A 100 17.73 -0.84 2.80
CA LEU A 100 17.40 -2.14 2.21
C LEU A 100 17.96 -2.31 0.80
N GLU A 101 18.10 -1.21 0.07
CA GLU A 101 18.69 -1.11 -1.28
C GLU A 101 20.21 -1.01 -1.27
N SER A 102 20.83 -0.71 -0.12
CA SER A 102 22.30 -0.69 -0.02
C SER A 102 22.83 -2.08 -0.37
N PRO A 103 23.61 -2.22 -1.46
CA PRO A 103 24.06 -3.52 -1.92
C PRO A 103 24.92 -4.14 -0.82
N SER A 104 24.62 -5.41 -0.52
CA SER A 104 25.46 -6.25 0.33
C SER A 104 26.91 -6.05 -0.09
N VAL A 105 27.74 -5.61 0.87
CA VAL A 105 29.19 -5.46 0.75
C VAL A 105 29.70 -6.51 -0.21
N HIS A 106 30.09 -6.09 -1.41
CA HIS A 106 30.65 -7.00 -2.40
C HIS A 106 31.75 -7.79 -1.69
N HIS A 107 31.52 -9.09 -1.49
CA HIS A 107 32.57 -10.02 -1.17
C HIS A 107 33.56 -9.92 -2.33
N ARG A 108 34.56 -9.06 -2.14
CA ARG A 108 35.72 -8.98 -3.01
C ARG A 108 36.23 -10.42 -3.08
N PRO A 109 36.21 -11.09 -4.24
CA PRO A 109 36.79 -12.41 -4.34
C PRO A 109 38.23 -12.29 -3.84
N PRO A 110 38.73 -13.24 -3.02
CA PRO A 110 40.09 -13.18 -2.53
C PRO A 110 41.01 -13.12 -3.75
N SER A 111 41.67 -11.98 -3.95
CA SER A 111 42.72 -11.87 -4.96
C SER A 111 43.84 -12.78 -4.48
N GLN A 112 43.92 -13.96 -5.08
CA GLN A 112 45.12 -14.77 -5.00
C GLN A 112 46.23 -13.99 -5.70
N ASN A 113 47.39 -13.95 -5.03
CA ASN A 113 48.64 -13.28 -5.39
C ASN A 113 48.76 -11.86 -4.82
N ASP A 114 49.31 -11.77 -3.61
CA ASP A 114 50.62 -11.14 -3.47
C ASP A 114 51.33 -11.58 -2.18
N THR A 115 52.52 -12.12 -2.37
CA THR A 115 53.47 -12.56 -1.35
C THR A 115 54.42 -11.40 -1.08
N SER A 116 54.33 -10.72 0.06
CA SER A 116 55.48 -10.05 0.69
C SER A 116 55.10 -9.46 2.06
N THR A 117 55.61 -10.11 3.10
CA THR A 117 56.30 -9.53 4.26
C THR A 117 56.11 -8.03 4.52
N ASP A 118 55.40 -7.68 5.59
CA ASP A 118 56.03 -6.96 6.70
C ASP A 118 55.19 -6.98 7.98
N LEU A 119 55.90 -7.17 9.09
CA LEU A 119 55.41 -7.31 10.46
C LEU A 119 55.18 -5.94 11.12
N HIS A 120 54.24 -5.94 12.09
CA HIS A 120 53.99 -4.92 13.13
C HIS A 120 53.06 -3.75 12.79
N SER A 121 51.76 -3.97 12.99
CA SER A 121 50.90 -2.98 13.65
C SER A 121 49.70 -3.68 14.31
N LEU A 122 49.76 -3.83 15.64
CA LEU A 122 48.62 -4.24 16.47
C LEU A 122 47.70 -3.03 16.65
N ASN A 123 46.77 -2.85 15.72
CA ASN A 123 45.56 -2.05 15.98
C ASN A 123 44.41 -3.04 16.16
N GLU A 124 43.99 -3.24 17.41
CA GLU A 124 42.74 -3.93 17.73
C GLU A 124 41.59 -3.25 16.96
N PRO A 125 40.82 -3.97 16.14
CA PRO A 125 39.58 -3.43 15.63
C PRO A 125 38.61 -3.26 16.80
N SER A 126 38.25 -2.01 17.08
CA SER A 126 37.25 -1.62 18.07
C SER A 126 35.94 -2.40 17.86
N VAL A 127 35.74 -3.44 18.67
CA VAL A 127 34.52 -4.27 18.74
C VAL A 127 33.29 -3.44 19.17
N TYR A 128 33.47 -2.19 19.60
CA TYR A 128 32.41 -1.32 20.06
C TYR A 128 31.56 -0.69 18.95
N HIS A 129 32.02 -0.67 17.69
CA HIS A 129 31.22 -0.09 16.60
C HIS A 129 30.09 -1.00 16.09
N VAL A 130 30.25 -2.33 16.16
CA VAL A 130 29.27 -3.30 15.61
C VAL A 130 28.03 -3.45 16.49
N VAL A 131 28.15 -3.28 17.81
CA VAL A 131 27.03 -3.44 18.75
C VAL A 131 26.07 -2.23 18.73
N GLN A 132 26.59 -1.03 18.41
CA GLN A 132 25.79 0.20 18.40
C GLN A 132 24.90 0.30 17.15
N GLU A 133 25.33 -0.23 16.00
CA GLU A 133 24.53 -0.30 14.78
C GLU A 133 23.31 -1.25 14.93
N GLY A 134 23.48 -2.40 15.59
CA GLY A 134 22.38 -3.34 15.84
C GLY A 134 21.25 -2.78 16.72
N LEU A 135 21.58 -1.91 17.69
CA LEU A 135 20.58 -1.30 18.58
C LEU A 135 19.80 -0.17 17.88
N LEU A 136 20.47 0.62 17.05
CA LEU A 136 19.85 1.67 16.24
C LEU A 136 18.95 1.08 15.15
N ALA A 137 19.38 0.00 14.48
CA ALA A 137 18.56 -0.75 13.53
C ALA A 137 17.29 -1.32 14.19
N SER A 138 17.40 -1.90 15.40
CA SER A 138 16.24 -2.37 16.19
C SER A 138 15.27 -1.25 16.59
N THR A 139 15.73 0.00 16.67
CA THR A 139 14.88 1.14 17.04
C THR A 139 14.21 1.75 15.80
N ALA A 140 14.93 1.84 14.68
CA ALA A 140 14.39 2.24 13.38
C ALA A 140 13.29 1.27 12.89
N LEU A 141 13.53 -0.05 12.98
CA LEU A 141 12.55 -1.11 12.68
C LEU A 141 11.24 -0.99 13.49
N LYS A 142 11.30 -0.41 14.70
CA LYS A 142 10.10 -0.22 15.55
C LYS A 142 9.28 1.00 15.18
N THR A 143 9.89 2.05 14.63
CA THR A 143 9.18 3.22 14.10
C THR A 143 8.53 2.94 12.74
N LEU A 144 9.02 1.94 12.00
CA LEU A 144 8.49 1.48 10.70
C LEU A 144 7.21 0.64 10.82
N LEU A 145 6.88 0.15 12.02
CA LEU A 145 5.68 -0.66 12.33
C LEU A 145 4.35 0.08 12.14
N PHE A 146 4.42 1.41 12.15
CA PHE A 146 3.24 2.26 12.25
C PHE A 146 3.30 3.18 11.05
N ARG A 147 2.70 2.75 9.95
CA ARG A 147 2.38 3.62 8.81
C ARG A 147 1.05 4.31 9.12
N PRO A 148 1.05 5.50 9.75
CA PRO A 148 -0.18 6.20 10.05
C PRO A 148 -0.94 6.56 8.78
N LEU A 149 -0.22 6.76 7.65
CA LEU A 149 -0.80 7.02 6.34
C LEU A 149 -1.81 5.93 5.94
N THR A 150 -1.36 4.67 5.82
CA THR A 150 -2.23 3.57 5.41
C THR A 150 -3.34 3.31 6.43
N SER A 151 -3.04 3.45 7.72
CA SER A 151 -4.02 3.28 8.80
C SER A 151 -5.11 4.36 8.76
N ALA A 152 -4.74 5.62 8.53
CA ALA A 152 -5.67 6.73 8.36
C ALA A 152 -6.53 6.54 7.11
N ILE A 153 -5.92 6.18 5.97
CA ILE A 153 -6.63 5.90 4.72
C ILE A 153 -7.69 4.81 4.93
N ILE A 154 -7.32 3.68 5.54
CA ILE A 154 -8.24 2.57 5.83
C ILE A 154 -9.43 3.06 6.67
N LEU A 155 -9.17 3.77 7.77
CA LEU A 155 -10.21 4.30 8.65
C LEU A 155 -11.13 5.30 7.93
N ILE A 156 -10.57 6.19 7.11
CA ILE A 156 -11.34 7.16 6.32
C ILE A 156 -12.27 6.44 5.35
N PHE A 157 -11.76 5.47 4.59
CA PHE A 157 -12.58 4.69 3.66
C PHE A 157 -13.70 3.95 4.38
N VAL A 158 -13.40 3.25 5.48
CA VAL A 158 -14.41 2.50 6.22
C VAL A 158 -15.50 3.43 6.76
N MET A 159 -15.14 4.61 7.27
CA MET A 159 -16.15 5.57 7.74
C MET A 159 -16.99 6.16 6.60
N LYS A 160 -16.37 6.53 5.47
CA LYS A 160 -17.09 7.03 4.28
C LYS A 160 -17.96 5.95 3.63
N GLU A 161 -17.58 4.68 3.74
CA GLU A 161 -18.35 3.52 3.30
C GLU A 161 -19.64 3.28 4.08
N LEU A 162 -19.75 3.79 5.31
CA LEU A 162 -20.98 3.64 6.10
C LEU A 162 -22.14 4.45 5.52
N ALA A 163 -21.86 5.43 4.65
CA ALA A 163 -22.87 6.10 3.85
C ALA A 163 -23.04 5.37 2.52
N PRO A 164 -24.27 4.92 2.17
CA PRO A 164 -24.54 4.35 0.86
C PRO A 164 -24.21 5.31 -0.28
N LEU A 165 -23.76 4.75 -1.41
CA LEU A 165 -23.58 5.51 -2.65
C LEU A 165 -24.95 5.97 -3.16
N GLN A 166 -25.04 7.25 -3.52
CA GLN A 166 -26.24 7.80 -4.14
C GLN A 166 -26.30 7.33 -5.59
N ILE A 167 -27.27 6.46 -5.91
CA ILE A 167 -27.47 5.94 -7.26
C ILE A 167 -28.42 6.88 -8.02
N PRO A 168 -28.02 7.45 -9.16
CA PRO A 168 -28.90 8.29 -9.96
C PRO A 168 -30.14 7.50 -10.45
N PRO A 169 -31.36 8.04 -10.30
CA PRO A 169 -32.60 7.30 -10.57
C PRO A 169 -32.86 7.00 -12.05
N HIS A 170 -32.07 7.58 -12.96
CA HIS A 170 -32.21 7.47 -14.41
C HIS A 170 -31.21 6.46 -15.04
N LEU A 171 -30.49 5.71 -14.21
CA LEU A 171 -29.58 4.68 -14.70
C LEU A 171 -30.36 3.43 -15.11
N PRO A 172 -29.94 2.75 -16.19
CA PRO A 172 -30.48 1.43 -16.51
C PRO A 172 -30.20 0.46 -15.36
N GLU A 173 -31.14 -0.44 -15.09
CA GLU A 173 -31.02 -1.41 -14.01
C GLU A 173 -29.81 -2.34 -14.22
N THR A 174 -29.66 -2.89 -15.43
CA THR A 174 -28.63 -3.88 -15.76
C THR A 174 -27.84 -3.51 -17.01
N ARG A 175 -26.66 -4.11 -17.15
CA ARG A 175 -25.81 -3.97 -18.35
C ARG A 175 -26.52 -4.39 -19.64
N ALA A 176 -27.29 -5.46 -19.60
CA ALA A 176 -28.04 -5.94 -20.77
C ALA A 176 -29.07 -4.89 -21.25
N LEU A 177 -29.74 -4.21 -20.31
CA LEU A 177 -30.67 -3.12 -20.63
C LEU A 177 -29.94 -1.88 -21.15
N ALA A 178 -28.76 -1.55 -20.61
CA ALA A 178 -27.95 -0.45 -21.15
C ALA A 178 -27.53 -0.72 -22.61
N ARG A 179 -27.12 -1.96 -22.91
CA ARG A 179 -26.73 -2.40 -24.26
C ARG A 179 -27.91 -2.38 -25.24
N SER A 180 -29.11 -2.77 -24.82
CA SER A 180 -30.28 -2.78 -25.73
C SER A 180 -30.71 -1.38 -26.18
N VAL A 181 -30.34 -0.34 -25.44
CA VAL A 181 -30.59 1.07 -25.80
C VAL A 181 -29.34 1.79 -26.30
N ASN A 182 -28.25 1.07 -26.60
CA ASN A 182 -26.95 1.61 -27.02
C ASN A 182 -26.40 2.69 -26.08
N ARG A 183 -26.59 2.53 -24.76
CA ARG A 183 -26.08 3.44 -23.74
C ARG A 183 -24.82 2.86 -23.09
N THR A 184 -23.75 3.67 -23.06
CA THR A 184 -22.54 3.41 -22.29
C THR A 184 -22.61 4.03 -20.89
N GLY A 185 -21.73 3.61 -19.99
CA GLY A 185 -21.66 4.10 -18.62
C GLY A 185 -22.27 3.15 -17.58
N PRO A 186 -22.39 3.61 -16.33
CA PRO A 186 -22.74 2.74 -15.21
C PRO A 186 -24.24 2.43 -15.16
N THR A 187 -24.54 1.25 -14.65
CA THR A 187 -25.89 0.74 -14.35
C THR A 187 -26.11 0.72 -12.84
N VAL A 188 -27.35 0.50 -12.40
CA VAL A 188 -27.67 0.32 -10.96
C VAL A 188 -26.83 -0.83 -10.37
N ARG A 189 -26.73 -1.96 -11.09
CA ARG A 189 -25.92 -3.12 -10.65
C ARG A 189 -24.42 -2.81 -10.50
N ASP A 190 -23.86 -1.91 -11.31
CA ASP A 190 -22.44 -1.52 -11.18
C ASP A 190 -22.18 -0.73 -9.88
N PHE A 191 -23.12 0.13 -9.50
CA PHE A 191 -23.07 0.83 -8.20
C PHE A 191 -23.21 -0.15 -7.03
N GLU A 192 -24.17 -1.08 -7.10
CA GLU A 192 -24.30 -2.12 -6.07
C GLU A 192 -23.04 -2.98 -5.94
N ALA A 193 -22.40 -3.36 -7.06
CA ALA A 193 -21.15 -4.11 -7.05
C ALA A 193 -20.03 -3.31 -6.36
N THR A 194 -19.96 -2.01 -6.63
CA THR A 194 -19.04 -1.10 -5.94
C THR A 194 -19.33 -1.05 -4.43
N GLU A 195 -20.59 -0.99 -4.01
CA GLU A 195 -20.95 -1.00 -2.60
C GLU A 195 -20.61 -2.31 -1.88
N ARG A 196 -20.53 -3.44 -2.59
CA ARG A 196 -20.04 -4.71 -2.03
C ARG A 196 -18.52 -4.70 -1.83
N CYS A 197 -17.81 -3.83 -2.54
CA CYS A 197 -16.37 -3.64 -2.39
C CYS A 197 -16.09 -2.78 -1.16
N ARG A 198 -15.77 -3.46 -0.06
CA ARG A 198 -15.54 -2.86 1.25
C ARG A 198 -14.06 -2.90 1.62
N THR A 199 -13.51 -1.78 2.07
CA THR A 199 -12.16 -1.74 2.63
C THR A 199 -12.05 -2.69 3.83
N PRO A 200 -11.11 -3.66 3.80
CA PRO A 200 -10.97 -4.60 4.90
C PRO A 200 -10.35 -3.92 6.13
N LEU A 201 -10.91 -4.21 7.30
CA LEU A 201 -10.33 -3.87 8.59
C LEU A 201 -9.64 -5.08 9.20
N LEU A 202 -8.48 -4.89 9.82
CA LEU A 202 -7.80 -5.97 10.51
C LEU A 202 -8.71 -6.62 11.57
N ALA A 203 -9.44 -5.82 12.35
CA ALA A 203 -10.33 -6.33 13.39
C ALA A 203 -11.48 -7.17 12.84
N ASP A 204 -11.97 -6.87 11.63
CA ASP A 204 -13.06 -7.64 11.00
C ASP A 204 -12.55 -8.96 10.38
N LEU A 205 -11.36 -8.96 9.77
CA LEU A 205 -10.74 -10.15 9.18
C LEU A 205 -10.52 -11.26 10.22
N ARG A 206 -10.29 -10.89 11.49
CA ARG A 206 -10.14 -11.83 12.61
C ARG A 206 -11.40 -12.67 12.85
N LYS A 207 -12.58 -12.06 12.78
CA LYS A 207 -13.85 -12.76 13.04
C LYS A 207 -14.13 -13.83 11.98
N PHE A 208 -13.83 -13.54 10.72
CA PHE A 208 -14.16 -14.44 9.61
C PHE A 208 -13.34 -15.73 9.62
N ARG A 209 -12.04 -15.66 9.95
CA ARG A 209 -11.15 -16.84 9.91
C ARG A 209 -11.21 -17.71 11.16
N ALA A 210 -11.58 -17.18 12.32
CA ALA A 210 -11.78 -17.98 13.54
C ALA A 210 -12.84 -19.10 13.35
N ILE A 211 -13.77 -18.92 12.42
CA ILE A 211 -14.87 -19.86 12.15
C ILE A 211 -14.43 -20.97 11.17
N ASN A 212 -13.45 -20.71 10.29
CA ASN A 212 -13.26 -21.49 9.06
C ASN A 212 -11.94 -22.29 8.97
N SER A 213 -11.01 -22.20 9.92
CA SER A 213 -9.68 -22.83 9.75
C SER A 213 -9.19 -23.67 10.94
N SER A 214 -9.03 -24.97 10.68
CA SER A 214 -8.15 -25.93 11.37
C SER A 214 -6.73 -25.99 10.76
N GLY A 215 -6.41 -25.07 9.83
CA GLY A 215 -5.12 -24.98 9.14
C GLY A 215 -4.24 -23.84 9.65
N ILE A 216 -2.95 -24.14 9.78
CA ILE A 216 -1.87 -23.37 10.41
C ILE A 216 -1.66 -21.96 9.82
N ASN A 217 -1.78 -20.97 10.71
CA ASN A 217 -0.91 -19.79 10.92
C ASN A 217 -0.53 -18.88 9.74
N LEU A 218 -1.43 -17.97 9.36
CA LEU A 218 -1.07 -16.57 9.15
C LEU A 218 -2.15 -15.68 9.79
N LEU A 219 -2.21 -15.75 11.12
CA LEU A 219 -3.12 -14.98 11.98
C LEU A 219 -2.60 -13.56 12.26
N HIS A 220 -1.44 -13.20 11.69
CA HIS A 220 -0.73 -11.98 12.01
C HIS A 220 -0.69 -11.08 10.78
N ASP A 221 -0.71 -9.78 11.02
CA ASP A 221 -0.28 -8.83 9.99
C ASP A 221 1.15 -9.25 9.58
N PRO A 222 1.40 -9.59 8.29
CA PRO A 222 2.68 -10.14 7.86
C PRO A 222 3.83 -9.20 8.19
N GLU A 223 3.61 -7.88 8.16
CA GLU A 223 4.62 -6.89 8.54
C GLU A 223 4.96 -7.03 10.03
N ILE A 224 3.94 -7.09 10.89
CA ILE A 224 4.13 -7.19 12.34
C ILE A 224 4.76 -8.53 12.71
N PHE A 225 4.35 -9.60 12.03
CA PHE A 225 4.90 -10.93 12.21
C PHE A 225 6.39 -10.98 11.87
N VAL A 226 6.75 -10.52 10.67
CA VAL A 226 8.12 -10.38 10.21
C VAL A 226 8.95 -9.65 11.26
N LEU A 227 8.44 -8.52 11.77
CA LEU A 227 9.15 -7.68 12.71
C LEU A 227 9.34 -8.32 14.09
N ALA A 228 8.35 -9.07 14.57
CA ALA A 228 8.46 -9.80 15.81
C ALA A 228 9.51 -10.93 15.76
N HIS A 229 9.73 -11.50 14.58
CA HIS A 229 10.62 -12.64 14.37
C HIS A 229 11.97 -12.28 13.75
N ALA A 230 12.15 -11.03 13.30
CA ALA A 230 13.41 -10.54 12.72
C ALA A 230 14.59 -10.59 13.70
N LYS A 231 14.34 -10.63 15.03
CA LYS A 231 15.40 -10.67 16.05
C LYS A 231 16.00 -12.05 16.28
N THR A 232 15.29 -13.11 15.92
CA THR A 232 15.66 -14.48 16.25
C THR A 232 16.48 -15.17 15.16
N THR A 233 16.52 -14.60 13.96
CA THR A 233 17.23 -15.19 12.82
C THR A 233 18.42 -14.32 12.43
N SER A 234 19.63 -14.90 12.50
CA SER A 234 20.87 -14.26 12.03
C SER A 234 20.89 -14.01 10.51
N ALA A 235 19.87 -14.48 9.78
CA ALA A 235 19.66 -14.30 8.35
C ALA A 235 18.69 -13.13 8.06
N ALA A 236 18.88 -11.99 8.73
CA ALA A 236 18.00 -10.82 8.62
C ALA A 236 18.02 -10.13 7.23
N ALA A 237 18.79 -10.65 6.26
CA ALA A 237 19.03 -9.99 4.97
C ALA A 237 17.84 -10.07 3.97
N ASP A 238 16.95 -11.07 4.10
CA ASP A 238 15.99 -11.38 3.02
C ASP A 238 14.51 -11.25 3.42
N ILE A 239 14.20 -10.54 4.51
CA ILE A 239 12.80 -10.44 4.93
C ILE A 239 12.07 -9.34 4.14
N THR A 240 11.52 -9.71 2.99
CA THR A 240 10.59 -8.86 2.23
C THR A 240 9.18 -8.98 2.83
N PRO A 241 8.51 -7.87 3.21
CA PRO A 241 7.12 -7.92 3.69
C PRO A 241 6.15 -8.35 2.59
N TYR A 242 6.60 -8.27 1.34
CA TYR A 242 5.89 -8.69 0.15
C TYR A 242 6.31 -10.10 -0.28
N LEU A 243 5.34 -10.95 -0.59
CA LEU A 243 5.56 -12.25 -1.20
C LEU A 243 5.12 -12.20 -2.68
N PRO A 244 5.98 -12.55 -3.65
CA PRO A 244 5.59 -12.62 -5.04
C PRO A 244 4.39 -13.55 -5.27
N GLY A 245 3.45 -13.10 -6.08
CA GLY A 245 2.16 -13.76 -6.36
C GLY A 245 0.98 -13.16 -5.58
N MET A 246 1.23 -12.31 -4.57
CA MET A 246 0.16 -11.73 -3.76
C MET A 246 -0.66 -10.69 -4.53
N LEU A 247 -0.06 -9.95 -5.46
CA LEU A 247 -0.76 -8.93 -6.26
C LEU A 247 -1.44 -9.49 -7.51
N THR A 248 -1.06 -10.66 -8.00
CA THR A 248 -1.68 -11.26 -9.18
C THR A 248 -3.16 -11.58 -8.94
N GLY A 249 -4.08 -11.02 -9.73
CA GLY A 249 -5.53 -11.22 -9.62
C GLY A 249 -6.34 -9.94 -9.85
N VAL A 250 -7.65 -10.01 -9.68
CA VAL A 250 -8.54 -8.85 -9.84
C VAL A 250 -8.60 -8.06 -8.54
N TRP A 251 -8.34 -6.76 -8.63
CA TRP A 251 -8.43 -5.82 -7.53
C TRP A 251 -9.58 -4.85 -7.77
N GLU A 252 -10.40 -4.62 -6.75
CA GLU A 252 -11.60 -3.79 -6.80
C GLU A 252 -11.65 -2.86 -5.60
N GLY A 253 -12.12 -1.63 -5.81
CA GLY A 253 -12.30 -0.72 -4.70
C GLY A 253 -12.71 0.67 -5.14
N SER A 254 -12.15 1.68 -4.50
CA SER A 254 -12.47 3.07 -4.79
C SER A 254 -11.30 3.99 -4.51
N TYR A 255 -11.32 5.15 -5.15
CA TYR A 255 -10.49 6.28 -4.78
C TYR A 255 -11.36 7.47 -4.37
N LEU A 256 -10.82 8.28 -3.47
CA LEU A 256 -11.38 9.55 -3.02
C LEU A 256 -10.55 10.68 -3.63
N VAL A 257 -11.22 11.72 -4.11
CA VAL A 257 -10.59 12.91 -4.71
C VAL A 257 -10.51 14.03 -3.71
N SER A 258 -9.29 14.51 -3.43
CA SER A 258 -9.01 15.73 -2.67
C SER A 258 -8.90 16.91 -3.64
N ARG A 259 -9.41 18.09 -3.24
CA ARG A 259 -9.17 19.33 -3.98
C ARG A 259 -7.96 20.04 -3.40
N LEU A 260 -7.14 20.60 -4.28
CA LEU A 260 -6.10 21.54 -3.85
C LEU A 260 -6.79 22.80 -3.33
N GLU A 261 -6.44 23.23 -2.11
CA GLU A 261 -6.97 24.44 -1.49
C GLU A 261 -6.42 25.69 -2.19
N GLY A 262 -7.05 26.09 -3.30
CA GLY A 262 -6.72 27.33 -4.02
C GLY A 262 -7.35 28.58 -3.40
N THR A 263 -8.20 28.44 -2.38
CA THR A 263 -8.89 29.58 -1.73
C THR A 263 -8.80 29.48 -0.21
N PRO A 264 -8.23 30.49 0.49
CA PRO A 264 -7.95 30.46 1.93
C PRO A 264 -9.21 30.48 2.83
N SER A 265 -10.42 30.39 2.27
CA SER A 265 -11.68 30.54 3.00
C SER A 265 -12.52 29.28 3.14
N SER A 266 -12.16 28.15 2.50
CA SER A 266 -12.94 26.92 2.66
C SER A 266 -12.43 26.11 3.86
N THR A 267 -13.28 25.96 4.85
CA THR A 267 -13.11 25.07 6.00
C THR A 267 -12.70 23.66 5.54
N THR A 268 -11.44 23.29 5.79
CA THR A 268 -10.82 21.96 5.70
C THR A 268 -11.23 21.07 4.53
N GLY A 269 -10.31 20.88 3.58
CA GLY A 269 -10.50 20.18 2.32
C GLY A 269 -11.05 18.75 2.40
N ASP A 270 -12.37 18.57 2.54
CA ASP A 270 -13.02 17.26 2.46
C ASP A 270 -12.81 16.59 1.09
N PHE A 271 -12.90 15.26 1.07
CA PHE A 271 -12.89 14.49 -0.17
C PHE A 271 -14.20 14.72 -0.93
N VAL A 272 -14.07 15.20 -2.16
CA VAL A 272 -15.21 15.71 -2.96
C VAL A 272 -16.06 14.60 -3.53
N CYS A 273 -15.43 13.49 -3.92
CA CYS A 273 -16.16 12.34 -4.44
C CYS A 273 -15.41 11.04 -4.19
N ARG A 274 -16.20 9.96 -4.13
CA ARG A 274 -15.73 8.58 -4.17
C ARG A 274 -16.03 8.01 -5.54
N LYS A 275 -15.02 7.44 -6.19
CA LYS A 275 -15.15 6.83 -7.51
C LYS A 275 -14.69 5.37 -7.48
N PRO A 276 -15.40 4.46 -8.16
CA PRO A 276 -14.98 3.06 -8.29
C PRO A 276 -13.64 2.95 -9.04
N MET A 277 -12.89 1.89 -8.74
CA MET A 277 -11.76 1.46 -9.56
C MET A 277 -11.64 -0.06 -9.57
N GLN A 278 -11.16 -0.61 -10.68
CA GLN A 278 -10.79 -2.01 -10.82
C GLN A 278 -9.57 -2.15 -11.74
N CYS A 279 -8.69 -3.09 -11.39
CA CYS A 279 -7.65 -3.58 -12.30
C CYS A 279 -7.36 -5.06 -12.04
N ALA A 280 -7.23 -5.84 -13.11
CA ALA A 280 -6.64 -7.17 -13.08
C ALA A 280 -5.13 -7.04 -13.18
N ILE A 281 -4.41 -7.40 -12.12
CA ILE A 281 -2.95 -7.27 -12.04
C ILE A 281 -2.31 -8.63 -12.33
N THR A 282 -1.20 -8.62 -13.05
CA THR A 282 -0.29 -9.74 -13.28
C THR A 282 1.12 -9.31 -12.88
N GLU A 283 1.80 -10.17 -12.13
CA GLU A 283 3.18 -9.96 -11.72
C GLU A 283 4.18 -10.64 -12.66
N TYR A 284 5.30 -9.96 -12.87
CA TYR A 284 6.41 -10.38 -13.69
C TYR A 284 7.68 -10.24 -12.85
N ILE A 285 8.42 -11.34 -12.64
CA ILE A 285 9.59 -11.36 -11.75
C ILE A 285 10.88 -11.47 -12.57
N CYS A 286 11.87 -10.67 -12.20
CA CYS A 286 13.25 -10.84 -12.66
C CYS A 286 14.03 -11.67 -11.63
N TYR A 287 14.66 -12.75 -12.07
CA TYR A 287 15.54 -13.60 -11.26
C TYR A 287 16.99 -13.53 -11.75
N PRO A 288 17.99 -13.80 -10.90
CA PRO A 288 19.36 -14.01 -11.34
C PRO A 288 19.44 -15.12 -12.41
N PRO A 289 20.30 -15.02 -13.43
CA PRO A 289 21.32 -13.98 -13.65
C PRO A 289 20.82 -12.78 -14.45
N ASN A 290 19.51 -12.61 -14.63
CA ASN A 290 18.96 -11.52 -15.43
C ASN A 290 19.16 -10.17 -14.74
N ILE A 291 19.21 -9.11 -15.54
CA ILE A 291 19.41 -7.74 -15.07
C ILE A 291 18.02 -7.10 -14.92
N PRO A 292 17.65 -6.61 -13.71
CA PRO A 292 16.40 -5.90 -13.52
C PRO A 292 16.39 -4.58 -14.30
N LEU A 293 15.20 -4.02 -14.52
CA LEU A 293 15.05 -2.66 -15.03
C LEU A 293 15.73 -1.69 -14.06
N ASP A 294 16.66 -0.86 -14.58
CA ASP A 294 17.53 0.01 -13.78
C ASP A 294 16.79 0.68 -12.62
N ASP A 295 17.34 0.55 -11.42
CA ASP A 295 16.82 1.14 -10.17
C ASP A 295 17.07 2.65 -10.09
N ALA A 296 16.94 3.38 -11.21
CA ALA A 296 17.00 4.83 -11.11
C ALA A 296 15.92 5.27 -10.10
N PRO A 297 16.34 6.00 -9.05
CA PRO A 297 15.63 6.07 -7.78
C PRO A 297 14.23 6.66 -7.96
N ASP A 298 13.19 5.82 -7.99
CA ASP A 298 11.75 6.12 -8.14
C ASP A 298 11.30 7.05 -9.29
N GLU A 299 12.21 7.81 -9.91
CA GLU A 299 11.93 8.92 -10.80
C GLU A 299 11.54 8.44 -12.21
N LEU A 300 12.06 7.29 -12.64
CA LEU A 300 11.78 6.73 -13.97
C LEU A 300 10.34 6.21 -14.11
N LEU A 301 9.77 5.60 -13.07
CA LEU A 301 8.36 5.23 -13.09
C LEU A 301 7.44 6.43 -12.98
N THR A 302 7.90 7.52 -12.36
CA THR A 302 7.10 8.73 -12.23
C THR A 302 7.01 9.56 -13.51
N SER A 303 7.99 9.46 -14.42
CA SER A 303 8.06 10.37 -15.57
C SER A 303 7.81 9.67 -16.91
N ASP A 304 8.66 8.71 -17.28
CA ASP A 304 8.81 8.38 -18.71
C ASP A 304 8.15 7.08 -19.13
N LEU A 305 8.08 6.07 -18.26
CA LEU A 305 7.49 4.78 -18.64
C LEU A 305 5.97 4.92 -18.79
N LYS A 306 5.42 4.74 -19.99
CA LYS A 306 3.97 4.65 -20.20
C LYS A 306 3.56 3.20 -20.38
N PRO A 307 2.37 2.78 -19.88
CA PRO A 307 1.86 1.44 -20.18
C PRO A 307 1.83 1.13 -21.70
N SER A 308 1.64 2.13 -22.56
CA SER A 308 1.68 1.99 -24.03
C SER A 308 3.05 1.62 -24.60
N ASP A 309 4.13 1.89 -23.87
CA ASP A 309 5.51 1.70 -24.34
C ASP A 309 6.02 0.28 -24.08
N ILE A 310 5.17 -0.59 -23.51
CA ILE A 310 5.55 -1.90 -23.01
C ILE A 310 4.81 -2.98 -23.78
N ASN A 311 5.57 -3.94 -24.27
CA ASN A 311 5.07 -5.08 -24.98
C ASN A 311 5.46 -6.37 -24.24
N ILE A 312 4.47 -7.21 -23.96
CA ILE A 312 4.70 -8.50 -23.31
C ILE A 312 4.90 -9.54 -24.42
N THR A 313 6.06 -10.16 -24.45
CA THR A 313 6.44 -11.17 -25.44
C THR A 313 6.67 -12.52 -24.77
N GLU A 314 6.76 -13.60 -25.56
CA GLU A 314 7.15 -14.92 -25.05
C GLU A 314 8.55 -14.94 -24.42
N ARG A 315 9.42 -14.00 -24.81
CA ARG A 315 10.81 -13.90 -24.33
C ARG A 315 10.96 -13.07 -23.07
N GLY A 316 9.90 -12.38 -22.64
CA GLY A 316 9.93 -11.45 -21.51
C GLY A 316 9.21 -10.14 -21.82
N VAL A 317 9.64 -9.07 -21.17
CA VAL A 317 9.02 -7.74 -21.25
C VAL A 317 9.89 -6.84 -22.13
N GLU A 318 9.33 -6.32 -23.21
CA GLU A 318 9.99 -5.37 -24.10
C GLU A 318 9.58 -3.94 -23.73
N ILE A 319 10.58 -3.11 -23.39
CA ILE A 319 10.42 -1.71 -23.01
C ILE A 319 11.34 -0.89 -23.91
N GLN A 320 10.80 0.09 -24.65
CA GLN A 320 11.59 0.96 -25.54
C GLN A 320 12.51 0.19 -26.52
N SER A 321 12.05 -0.94 -27.07
CA SER A 321 12.81 -1.85 -27.96
C SER A 321 13.92 -2.66 -27.28
N GLN A 322 14.03 -2.63 -25.95
CA GLN A 322 14.92 -3.50 -25.17
C GLN A 322 14.10 -4.60 -24.49
N THR A 323 14.51 -5.86 -24.68
CA THR A 323 13.87 -7.01 -24.03
C THR A 323 14.54 -7.32 -22.70
N TYR A 324 13.73 -7.41 -21.65
CA TYR A 324 14.13 -7.80 -20.31
C TYR A 324 13.52 -9.17 -19.97
N CYS A 325 14.32 -10.05 -19.37
CA CYS A 325 13.92 -11.40 -18.99
C CYS A 325 13.13 -11.37 -17.67
N TYR A 326 11.84 -11.06 -17.76
CA TYR A 326 10.91 -11.24 -16.66
C TYR A 326 9.98 -12.42 -16.91
N GLU A 327 9.75 -13.22 -15.87
CA GLU A 327 8.88 -14.38 -15.90
C GLU A 327 7.51 -14.04 -15.30
N LYS A 328 6.44 -14.37 -16.02
CA LYS A 328 5.06 -14.21 -15.54
C LYS A 328 4.79 -15.16 -14.38
N ILE A 329 4.28 -14.65 -13.26
CA ILE A 329 3.82 -15.51 -12.17
C ILE A 329 2.50 -16.19 -12.56
N THR A 330 2.50 -17.53 -12.56
CA THR A 330 1.27 -18.32 -12.64
C THR A 330 0.80 -18.70 -11.23
N PRO A 331 -0.47 -18.42 -10.87
CA PRO A 331 -1.05 -18.89 -9.63
C PRO A 331 -0.92 -20.42 -9.52
N GLY A 332 -0.39 -20.92 -8.40
CA GLY A 332 -0.28 -22.36 -8.14
C GLY A 332 1.01 -23.06 -8.64
N GLY A 333 1.98 -22.33 -9.20
CA GLY A 333 3.29 -22.89 -9.52
C GLY A 333 4.10 -23.26 -8.26
N ASP A 334 4.75 -24.43 -8.28
CA ASP A 334 5.56 -25.02 -7.18
C ASP A 334 6.92 -24.30 -6.95
N GLU A 335 7.14 -23.18 -7.65
CA GLU A 335 8.37 -22.37 -7.60
C GLU A 335 8.46 -21.52 -6.32
N SER A 336 8.02 -22.06 -5.18
CA SER A 336 8.07 -21.37 -3.88
C SER A 336 9.51 -21.01 -3.48
N HIS A 337 10.47 -21.87 -3.84
CA HIS A 337 11.89 -21.69 -3.50
C HIS A 337 12.55 -20.51 -4.24
N LYS A 338 12.10 -20.15 -5.45
CA LYS A 338 12.69 -19.05 -6.21
C LYS A 338 12.19 -17.68 -5.77
N ARG A 339 11.02 -17.59 -5.14
CA ARG A 339 10.38 -16.31 -4.81
C ARG A 339 11.23 -15.40 -3.91
N GLY A 340 12.04 -15.97 -3.03
CA GLY A 340 12.96 -15.22 -2.18
C GLY A 340 14.18 -14.64 -2.92
N GLN A 341 14.41 -15.04 -4.18
CA GLN A 341 15.54 -14.60 -5.01
C GLN A 341 15.12 -13.56 -6.06
N ALA A 342 13.89 -13.06 -6.00
CA ALA A 342 13.41 -12.02 -6.91
C ALA A 342 14.29 -10.77 -6.79
N LEU A 343 14.87 -10.33 -7.91
CA LEU A 343 15.64 -9.09 -8.00
C LEU A 343 14.70 -7.89 -8.18
N ASP A 344 13.64 -8.08 -8.97
CA ASP A 344 12.67 -7.03 -9.29
C ASP A 344 11.30 -7.64 -9.64
N ILE A 345 10.23 -6.88 -9.42
CA ILE A 345 8.85 -7.30 -9.66
C ILE A 345 8.09 -6.18 -10.38
N LEU A 346 7.82 -6.42 -11.67
CA LEU A 346 6.96 -5.56 -12.48
C LEU A 346 5.50 -5.98 -12.35
N LEU A 347 4.63 -4.97 -12.40
CA LEU A 347 3.19 -5.11 -12.34
C LEU A 347 2.60 -4.63 -13.65
N PHE A 348 1.76 -5.47 -14.26
CA PHE A 348 0.95 -5.09 -15.41
C PHE A 348 -0.50 -5.28 -15.05
N GLY A 349 -1.36 -4.37 -15.50
CA GLY A 349 -2.77 -4.61 -15.32
C GLY A 349 -3.67 -3.87 -16.27
N GLU A 350 -4.92 -4.27 -16.26
CA GLU A 350 -5.95 -3.66 -17.08
C GLU A 350 -7.31 -3.73 -16.39
N THR A 351 -8.17 -2.75 -16.70
CA THR A 351 -9.58 -2.80 -16.30
C THR A 351 -10.30 -3.90 -17.10
N LEU A 352 -11.15 -4.71 -16.47
CA LEU A 352 -11.95 -5.72 -17.18
C LEU A 352 -13.04 -5.07 -18.03
N GLU A 353 -13.50 -5.77 -19.07
CA GLU A 353 -14.46 -5.24 -20.05
C GLU A 353 -15.75 -4.69 -19.40
N GLU A 354 -16.32 -5.40 -18.44
CA GLU A 354 -17.55 -4.96 -17.76
C GLU A 354 -17.36 -3.64 -17.01
N HIS A 355 -16.23 -3.50 -16.31
CA HIS A 355 -15.89 -2.28 -15.58
C HIS A 355 -15.47 -1.16 -16.52
N GLU A 356 -14.80 -1.49 -17.62
CA GLU A 356 -14.45 -0.54 -18.69
C GLU A 356 -15.69 0.11 -19.29
N GLN A 357 -16.71 -0.68 -19.61
CA GLN A 357 -17.99 -0.16 -20.10
C GLN A 357 -18.73 0.69 -19.04
N ALA A 358 -18.47 0.48 -17.75
CA ALA A 358 -19.10 1.22 -16.65
C ALA A 358 -18.41 2.56 -16.35
N TRP A 359 -17.07 2.53 -16.24
CA TRP A 359 -16.26 3.55 -15.57
C TRP A 359 -15.04 4.01 -16.39
N GLY A 360 -14.92 3.51 -17.62
CA GLY A 360 -13.77 3.75 -18.50
C GLY A 360 -12.72 2.65 -18.38
N GLY A 361 -12.01 2.40 -19.48
CA GLY A 361 -10.98 1.37 -19.57
C GLY A 361 -9.59 1.95 -19.36
N TYR A 362 -8.78 1.29 -18.53
CA TYR A 362 -7.42 1.74 -18.24
C TYR A 362 -6.40 0.60 -18.34
N ARG A 363 -5.15 0.96 -18.67
CA ARG A 363 -3.96 0.11 -18.54
C ARG A 363 -3.13 0.60 -17.36
N PHE A 364 -2.45 -0.34 -16.72
CA PHE A 364 -1.63 -0.11 -15.54
C PHE A 364 -0.23 -0.71 -15.76
N VAL A 365 0.80 0.02 -15.37
CA VAL A 365 2.17 -0.47 -15.21
C VAL A 365 2.68 -0.06 -13.85
N GLY A 366 3.48 -0.89 -13.19
CA GLY A 366 4.14 -0.50 -11.97
C GLY A 366 5.23 -1.44 -11.53
N LYS A 367 5.71 -1.23 -10.30
CA LYS A 367 6.75 -2.01 -9.65
C LYS A 367 6.47 -2.17 -8.17
N VAL A 368 7.00 -3.23 -7.58
CA VAL A 368 7.06 -3.44 -6.14
C VAL A 368 8.49 -3.23 -5.66
N SER A 369 8.70 -2.31 -4.72
CA SER A 369 10.02 -2.15 -4.07
C SER A 369 10.30 -3.30 -3.11
N LYS A 370 11.58 -3.50 -2.77
CA LYS A 370 11.99 -4.48 -1.76
C LYS A 370 11.31 -4.25 -0.39
N GLY A 371 11.04 -2.98 -0.05
CA GLY A 371 10.29 -2.57 1.14
C GLY A 371 8.77 -2.80 1.07
N GLY A 372 8.27 -3.37 -0.03
CA GLY A 372 6.85 -3.65 -0.26
C GLY A 372 6.02 -2.44 -0.67
N ARG A 373 6.67 -1.31 -1.02
CA ARG A 373 5.99 -0.16 -1.64
C ARG A 373 5.57 -0.53 -3.04
N ILE A 374 4.38 -0.11 -3.44
CA ILE A 374 3.79 -0.42 -4.73
C ILE A 374 3.48 0.91 -5.41
N VAL A 375 4.09 1.11 -6.58
CA VAL A 375 3.80 2.26 -7.44
C VAL A 375 3.16 1.74 -8.72
N LEU A 376 1.95 2.21 -9.04
CA LEU A 376 1.23 1.92 -10.28
C LEU A 376 0.93 3.22 -11.03
N LYS A 377 1.28 3.28 -12.31
CA LYS A 377 0.87 4.32 -13.25
C LYS A 377 -0.29 3.79 -14.09
N ARG A 378 -1.34 4.59 -14.23
CA ARG A 378 -2.56 4.29 -14.98
C ARG A 378 -2.69 5.24 -16.16
N GLU A 379 -3.02 4.70 -17.33
CA GLU A 379 -3.41 5.48 -18.52
C GLU A 379 -4.74 4.98 -19.11
N PRO A 380 -5.49 5.82 -19.85
CA PRO A 380 -6.67 5.38 -20.59
C PRO A 380 -6.32 4.34 -21.68
N LYS A 381 -7.15 3.31 -21.86
CA LYS A 381 -6.95 2.29 -22.92
C LYS A 381 -7.11 2.87 -24.32
N GLN A 382 -8.06 3.79 -24.48
CA GLN A 382 -8.48 4.38 -25.74
C GLN A 382 -7.94 5.79 -25.87
N PHE A 383 -7.51 6.17 -27.08
CA PHE A 383 -6.97 7.50 -27.34
C PHE A 383 -8.00 8.62 -27.15
N GLU A 384 -9.28 8.33 -27.43
CA GLU A 384 -10.40 9.27 -27.25
C GLU A 384 -10.57 9.70 -25.78
N ASP A 385 -10.15 8.84 -24.85
CA ASP A 385 -10.22 9.06 -23.41
C ASP A 385 -8.94 9.74 -22.85
N ALA A 386 -8.02 10.21 -23.69
CA ALA A 386 -6.76 10.83 -23.25
C ALA A 386 -6.95 12.00 -22.26
N LEU A 387 -8.10 12.67 -22.31
CA LEU A 387 -8.48 13.75 -21.39
C LEU A 387 -8.66 13.29 -19.93
N LEU A 388 -8.85 11.98 -19.69
CA LEU A 388 -8.93 11.42 -18.34
C LEU A 388 -7.56 11.43 -17.63
N GLY A 389 -6.47 11.64 -18.39
CA GLY A 389 -5.12 11.84 -17.90
C GLY A 389 -4.45 10.58 -17.35
N THR A 390 -3.17 10.73 -17.06
CA THR A 390 -2.33 9.68 -16.47
C THR A 390 -2.24 9.88 -14.97
N TRP A 391 -2.50 8.85 -14.17
CA TRP A 391 -2.46 8.96 -12.71
C TRP A 391 -1.42 7.99 -12.12
N CYS A 392 -0.76 8.41 -11.06
CA CYS A 392 0.18 7.59 -10.31
C CYS A 392 -0.43 7.25 -8.96
N PHE A 393 -0.48 5.96 -8.64
CA PHE A 393 -0.93 5.39 -7.38
C PHE A 393 0.29 4.88 -6.63
N ASP A 394 0.42 5.27 -5.38
CA ASP A 394 1.55 4.95 -4.51
C ASP A 394 1.00 4.46 -3.17
N GLY A 395 1.34 3.23 -2.81
CA GLY A 395 0.76 2.63 -1.62
C GLY A 395 1.41 1.32 -1.21
N TYR A 396 0.70 0.59 -0.36
CA TYR A 396 1.20 -0.62 0.27
C TYR A 396 0.11 -1.69 0.36
N LEU A 397 0.54 -2.94 0.33
CA LEU A 397 -0.31 -4.08 0.62
C LEU A 397 -0.46 -4.23 2.14
N ARG A 398 -1.68 -4.09 2.65
CA ARG A 398 -2.06 -4.27 4.04
C ARG A 398 -2.87 -5.55 4.21
N TYR A 399 -2.59 -6.28 5.29
CA TYR A 399 -3.34 -7.48 5.68
C TYR A 399 -3.39 -8.56 4.58
N GLY A 400 -2.41 -8.55 3.67
CA GLY A 400 -2.33 -9.43 2.50
C GLY A 400 -3.51 -9.35 1.52
N SER A 401 -4.41 -8.37 1.66
CA SER A 401 -5.67 -8.33 0.92
C SER A 401 -6.17 -6.92 0.59
N ALA A 402 -5.53 -5.87 1.12
CA ALA A 402 -5.90 -4.47 0.89
C ALA A 402 -4.74 -3.72 0.27
N PHE A 403 -4.90 -3.17 -0.92
CA PHE A 403 -3.92 -2.26 -1.51
C PHE A 403 -4.41 -0.82 -1.27
N VAL A 404 -3.69 -0.07 -0.44
CA VAL A 404 -4.11 1.25 0.03
C VAL A 404 -2.98 2.26 -0.09
N GLY A 405 -3.32 3.51 -0.41
CA GLY A 405 -2.31 4.53 -0.62
C GLY A 405 -2.86 5.86 -1.12
N GLN A 406 -1.97 6.67 -1.67
CA GLN A 406 -2.27 7.96 -2.28
C GLN A 406 -2.23 7.86 -3.79
N TRP A 407 -2.96 8.74 -4.46
CA TRP A 407 -2.83 8.89 -5.90
C TRP A 407 -2.70 10.36 -6.29
N ARG A 408 -2.04 10.62 -7.40
CA ARG A 408 -1.84 11.96 -7.98
C ARG A 408 -1.97 11.94 -9.49
N SER A 409 -2.45 13.04 -10.07
CA SER A 409 -2.40 13.24 -11.52
C SER A 409 -0.97 13.49 -11.99
N GLY A 410 -0.57 12.90 -13.10
CA GLY A 410 0.80 12.97 -13.63
C GLY A 410 1.08 14.19 -14.52
N THR A 411 0.08 14.99 -14.87
CA THR A 411 0.23 16.06 -15.87
C THR A 411 0.65 17.42 -15.31
N GLU A 412 0.55 17.68 -13.99
CA GLU A 412 0.92 18.97 -13.39
C GLU A 412 1.37 18.85 -11.92
N PRO A 413 2.31 19.69 -11.43
CA PRO A 413 2.81 19.65 -10.06
C PRO A 413 1.82 20.16 -9.00
N GLU A 414 0.81 20.96 -9.38
CA GLU A 414 -0.29 21.40 -8.50
C GLU A 414 -1.54 20.49 -8.63
N SER A 415 -1.30 19.20 -8.86
CA SER A 415 -2.29 18.26 -9.33
C SER A 415 -3.38 17.88 -8.32
N ILE A 416 -4.52 17.52 -8.91
CA ILE A 416 -5.56 16.71 -8.27
C ILE A 416 -4.89 15.45 -7.70
N HIS A 417 -5.15 15.19 -6.42
CA HIS A 417 -4.64 14.04 -5.70
C HIS A 417 -5.73 13.45 -4.82
N GLY A 418 -5.42 12.37 -4.13
CA GLY A 418 -6.31 11.83 -3.13
C GLY A 418 -5.79 10.52 -2.57
N ILE A 419 -6.71 9.70 -2.10
CA ILE A 419 -6.41 8.41 -1.48
C ILE A 419 -7.19 7.30 -2.15
N PHE A 420 -6.69 6.08 -2.11
CA PHE A 420 -7.36 4.93 -2.67
C PHE A 420 -7.31 3.73 -1.72
N SER A 421 -8.30 2.85 -1.88
CA SER A 421 -8.34 1.56 -1.23
C SER A 421 -8.96 0.54 -2.18
N MET A 422 -8.20 -0.52 -2.42
CA MET A 422 -8.61 -1.69 -3.19
C MET A 422 -8.51 -2.94 -2.34
N ARG A 423 -9.33 -3.93 -2.67
CA ARG A 423 -9.23 -5.28 -2.14
C ARG A 423 -9.07 -6.28 -3.27
N LYS A 424 -8.42 -7.40 -3.00
CA LYS A 424 -8.35 -8.51 -3.95
C LYS A 424 -9.69 -9.24 -3.99
N ASN A 425 -10.22 -9.46 -5.18
CA ASN A 425 -11.36 -10.34 -5.40
C ASN A 425 -10.84 -11.79 -5.45
N HIS A 426 -11.36 -12.64 -4.56
CA HIS A 426 -10.97 -14.05 -4.47
C HIS A 426 -11.83 -14.97 -5.34
N ASP A 427 -12.94 -14.46 -5.86
CA ASP A 427 -13.92 -15.22 -6.65
C ASP A 427 -13.67 -15.12 -8.17
N ALA A 428 -12.65 -14.34 -8.58
CA ALA A 428 -12.37 -13.97 -9.96
C ALA A 428 -11.21 -14.75 -10.60
#